data_AF-A0A949TKF8-F1
#
_entry.id   AF-A0A949TKF8-F1
#
_cell.length_a   1.000
_cell.length_b   1.000
_cell.length_c   1.000
_cell.angle_alpha   90.00
_cell.angle_beta   90.00
_cell.angle_gamma   90.00
#
_symmetry.space_group_name_H-M   'P 1'
#
loop_
_entity.id
_entity.type
_entity.pdbx_description
1 polymer ?
#
loop_
_entity_poly.entity_id
_entity_poly.type
_entity_poly.pdbx_seq_one_letter_code
_entity_poly.pdbx_strand_id
1 'polypeptide(L)'
;MNNIIVFVVCIAVGLIIYWFINKKSLETKSSNYKISSESPLFAPEYYPVNQTVDFKLYQPVAEWIGRLIFINEHKNERFVELEIQNTPNSYRHLVGKVVKLKWSDDTKVQEYVKRMSFDVQFTKQAKKSHQKGLVHPVRLDGLTGVDSLESLAGARPMNDVCVMLLNPQVQADAKGETQLIINCEPIEIAGRFVALVQIQARIESENNLFQVCHYNNATKSFRKGIEEIICIPQVPQDIKGVTRSSNRDIEKSPANIEGWYIYGAPNAEGTFVVQAIQPRALLKIKPQKVITKSAKIFDYLNQKIWAKTKLQKGNFDTVLLAPERTNIKSAVSEWQLGDKALLIHLFGGIGGKKAEALAWLPVPGHFSYGIAEVVKDKITSELRFDIIYHQVYCHNPEAIISGSVTWAAYMGSLWRGWLGTRPVSDILIKYEPMTTDYDFGGIKISPLAEFIEELREITARYRVGDGTGASLISPTASCVQDSNQALYATIHDLQNLVKSNPAINQWLQKHPDDKQTQYFNELISLGNILEKQLIPLGVVRRDWQQNAKDLFGTNSKNDNIFTTAIKMLQSWRTVLPKRAQNEITKIFLKQKATAWVLRTNQVGGYDDTIAPVAPTTIFKS
;
A
#
# COMPACT_ATOMS: atom_id res chain seq x y z
N MET A 1 30.02 10.15 -27.82
CA MET A 1 29.16 10.68 -28.89
C MET A 1 28.08 9.69 -29.35
N ASN A 2 28.39 8.42 -29.64
CA ASN A 2 27.37 7.45 -30.10
C ASN A 2 26.16 7.26 -29.15
N ASN A 3 26.36 7.27 -27.82
CA ASN A 3 25.26 7.10 -26.88
C ASN A 3 24.29 8.30 -26.80
N ILE A 4 24.75 9.50 -27.17
CA ILE A 4 23.91 10.71 -27.18
C ILE A 4 23.03 10.72 -28.44
N ILE A 5 23.58 10.29 -29.58
CA ILE A 5 22.85 10.21 -30.85
C ILE A 5 21.74 9.16 -30.77
N VAL A 6 22.03 7.98 -30.23
CA VAL A 6 21.01 6.93 -30.01
C VAL A 6 19.89 7.43 -29.08
N PHE A 7 20.25 8.17 -28.03
CA PHE A 7 19.28 8.73 -27.09
C PHE A 7 18.37 9.81 -27.71
N VAL A 8 18.92 10.71 -28.51
CA VAL A 8 18.14 11.74 -29.23
C VAL A 8 17.20 11.11 -30.26
N VAL A 9 17.65 10.08 -30.97
CA VAL A 9 16.80 9.34 -31.93
C VAL A 9 15.67 8.61 -31.21
N CYS A 10 15.92 7.97 -30.06
CA CYS A 10 14.87 7.33 -29.26
C CYS A 10 13.83 8.33 -28.74
N ILE A 11 14.24 9.55 -28.34
CA ILE A 11 13.32 10.62 -27.93
C ILE A 11 12.48 11.11 -29.11
N ALA A 12 13.11 11.35 -30.27
CA ALA A 12 12.40 11.79 -31.47
C ALA A 12 11.35 10.76 -31.91
N VAL A 13 11.71 9.47 -31.93
CA VAL A 13 10.79 8.38 -32.22
C VAL A 13 9.68 8.27 -31.17
N GLY A 14 10.01 8.44 -29.87
CA GLY A 14 9.03 8.47 -28.79
C GLY A 14 8.02 9.62 -28.91
N LEU A 15 8.46 10.81 -29.32
CA LEU A 15 7.61 11.98 -29.55
C LEU A 15 6.72 11.80 -30.78
N ILE A 16 7.23 11.19 -31.85
CA ILE A 16 6.46 10.86 -33.05
C ILE A 16 5.39 9.81 -32.72
N ILE A 17 5.73 8.77 -31.96
CA ILE A 17 4.77 7.75 -31.50
C ILE A 17 3.71 8.36 -30.58
N TYR A 18 4.10 9.24 -29.64
CA TYR A 18 3.18 9.99 -28.79
C TYR A 18 2.18 10.84 -29.61
N TRP A 19 2.67 11.46 -30.69
CA TRP A 19 1.84 12.25 -31.60
C TRP A 19 0.84 11.37 -32.37
N PHE A 20 1.27 10.21 -32.88
CA PHE A 20 0.39 9.26 -33.57
C PHE A 20 -0.65 8.62 -32.64
N ILE A 21 -0.31 8.34 -31.38
CA ILE A 21 -1.23 7.77 -30.39
C ILE A 21 -2.31 8.78 -29.98
N ASN A 22 -1.97 10.08 -29.89
CA ASN A 22 -2.92 11.13 -29.52
C ASN A 22 -3.87 11.57 -30.65
N LYS A 23 -3.70 11.06 -31.88
CA LYS A 23 -4.51 11.46 -33.05
C LYS A 23 -5.70 10.52 -33.34
N LYS A 24 -5.86 9.42 -32.60
CA LYS A 24 -7.08 8.59 -32.68
C LYS A 24 -8.22 9.24 -31.89
N SER A 25 -9.43 9.20 -32.46
CA SER A 25 -10.68 9.63 -31.84
C SER A 25 -10.79 9.13 -30.39
N LEU A 26 -11.25 10.00 -29.49
CA LEU A 26 -11.53 9.69 -28.09
C LEU A 26 -12.75 8.76 -27.98
N GLU A 27 -12.59 7.48 -28.31
CA GLU A 27 -13.48 6.46 -27.79
C GLU A 27 -13.26 6.36 -26.28
N THR A 28 -14.35 6.50 -25.52
CA THR A 28 -14.31 6.40 -24.05
C THR A 28 -13.94 4.96 -23.70
N LYS A 29 -12.84 4.78 -22.98
CA LYS A 29 -12.40 3.43 -22.57
C LYS A 29 -13.03 3.08 -21.24
N SER A 30 -13.54 1.85 -21.13
CA SER A 30 -13.97 1.28 -19.85
C SER A 30 -12.78 1.16 -18.90
N SER A 31 -13.01 1.33 -17.60
CA SER A 31 -12.01 1.04 -16.56
C SER A 31 -12.09 -0.43 -16.16
N ASN A 32 -11.01 -0.96 -15.59
CA ASN A 32 -11.01 -2.32 -15.03
C ASN A 32 -11.95 -2.42 -13.82
N TYR A 33 -12.07 -1.34 -13.05
CA TYR A 33 -13.11 -1.18 -12.03
C TYR A 33 -14.51 -1.47 -12.58
N LYS A 34 -14.86 -0.85 -13.71
CA LYS A 34 -16.19 -0.98 -14.30
C LYS A 34 -16.47 -2.43 -14.71
N ILE A 35 -15.50 -3.10 -15.32
CA ILE A 35 -15.61 -4.53 -15.67
C ILE A 35 -15.85 -5.37 -14.41
N SER A 36 -15.04 -5.17 -13.36
CA SER A 36 -15.22 -5.91 -12.10
C SER A 36 -16.58 -5.65 -11.46
N SER A 37 -17.08 -4.42 -11.51
CA SER A 37 -18.38 -4.04 -10.92
C SER A 37 -19.59 -4.65 -11.61
N GLU A 38 -19.44 -5.20 -12.81
CA GLU A 38 -20.51 -5.95 -13.49
C GLU A 38 -20.73 -7.34 -12.87
N SER A 39 -19.77 -7.85 -12.09
CA SER A 39 -19.92 -9.13 -11.38
C SER A 39 -20.72 -8.93 -10.09
N PRO A 40 -21.76 -9.75 -9.81
CA PRO A 40 -22.46 -9.73 -8.53
C PRO A 40 -21.51 -9.99 -7.35
N LEU A 41 -20.48 -10.81 -7.55
CA LEU A 41 -19.46 -11.12 -6.53
C LEU A 41 -18.58 -9.92 -6.16
N PHE A 42 -18.60 -8.85 -6.95
CA PHE A 42 -17.91 -7.60 -6.62
C PHE A 42 -18.78 -6.69 -5.73
N ALA A 43 -20.11 -6.83 -5.81
CA ALA A 43 -21.07 -5.95 -5.14
C ALA A 43 -21.15 -6.25 -3.62
N PRO A 44 -21.09 -5.23 -2.75
CA PRO A 44 -21.25 -5.43 -1.31
C PRO A 44 -22.54 -6.15 -0.92
N GLU A 45 -23.63 -5.92 -1.66
CA GLU A 45 -24.96 -6.48 -1.40
C GLU A 45 -25.02 -8.00 -1.57
N TYR A 46 -24.05 -8.59 -2.28
CA TYR A 46 -23.90 -10.05 -2.40
C TYR A 46 -23.52 -10.72 -1.07
N TYR A 47 -23.05 -9.94 -0.09
CA TYR A 47 -22.52 -10.41 1.20
C TYR A 47 -23.36 -9.88 2.37
N PRO A 48 -24.48 -10.53 2.74
CA PRO A 48 -25.36 -10.02 3.78
C PRO A 48 -24.63 -9.81 5.11
N VAL A 49 -24.87 -8.66 5.75
CA VAL A 49 -24.21 -8.31 7.03
C VAL A 49 -24.65 -9.25 8.16
N ASN A 50 -25.88 -9.77 8.09
CA ASN A 50 -26.44 -10.66 9.11
C ASN A 50 -25.95 -12.11 9.01
N GLN A 51 -25.25 -12.48 7.93
CA GLN A 51 -24.64 -13.81 7.81
C GLN A 51 -23.37 -13.90 8.68
N THR A 52 -23.18 -15.05 9.32
CA THR A 52 -22.07 -15.32 10.25
C THR A 52 -21.29 -16.55 9.82
N VAL A 53 -20.14 -16.76 10.46
CA VAL A 53 -19.24 -17.89 10.30
C VAL A 53 -19.04 -18.61 11.63
N ASP A 54 -18.45 -19.82 11.62
CA ASP A 54 -17.97 -20.45 12.84
C ASP A 54 -16.70 -19.72 13.33
N PHE A 55 -16.82 -19.02 14.46
CA PHE A 55 -15.72 -18.28 15.08
C PHE A 55 -14.56 -19.16 15.60
N LYS A 56 -14.71 -20.49 15.59
CA LYS A 56 -13.58 -21.41 15.82
C LYS A 56 -12.68 -21.55 14.59
N LEU A 57 -13.24 -21.36 13.40
CA LEU A 57 -12.55 -21.49 12.12
C LEU A 57 -12.13 -20.13 11.55
N TYR A 58 -12.99 -19.13 11.75
CA TYR A 58 -12.84 -17.78 11.23
C TYR A 58 -12.68 -16.76 12.36
N GLN A 59 -11.96 -15.68 12.07
CA GLN A 59 -11.84 -14.52 12.95
C GLN A 59 -12.29 -13.27 12.20
N PRO A 60 -12.89 -12.27 12.87
CA PRO A 60 -13.08 -10.97 12.23
C PRO A 60 -11.71 -10.36 11.90
N VAL A 61 -11.62 -9.68 10.75
CA VAL A 61 -10.36 -9.04 10.29
C VAL A 61 -9.89 -7.98 11.28
N ALA A 62 -10.83 -7.23 11.86
CA ALA A 62 -10.61 -6.22 12.88
C ALA A 62 -11.81 -6.14 13.83
N GLU A 63 -11.65 -5.49 14.98
CA GLU A 63 -12.75 -5.34 15.94
C GLU A 63 -13.86 -4.46 15.39
N TRP A 64 -13.53 -3.30 14.82
CA TRP A 64 -14.47 -2.41 14.16
C TRP A 64 -14.27 -2.47 12.66
N ILE A 65 -15.27 -2.99 11.95
CA ILE A 65 -15.30 -3.05 10.49
C ILE A 65 -16.56 -2.36 10.00
N GLY A 66 -16.46 -1.57 8.94
CA GLY A 66 -17.63 -1.07 8.24
C GLY A 66 -17.36 -0.68 6.80
N ARG A 67 -18.44 -0.44 6.08
CA ARG A 67 -18.43 0.04 4.69
C ARG A 67 -18.77 1.52 4.67
N LEU A 68 -17.88 2.31 4.09
CA LEU A 68 -18.08 3.75 3.96
C LEU A 68 -19.14 4.04 2.90
N ILE A 69 -20.07 4.90 3.27
CA ILE A 69 -21.16 5.39 2.43
C ILE A 69 -20.97 6.91 2.33
N PHE A 70 -20.61 7.36 1.13
CA PHE A 70 -20.52 8.79 0.85
C PHE A 70 -21.92 9.34 0.55
N ILE A 71 -22.27 10.46 1.20
CA ILE A 71 -23.49 11.21 0.97
C ILE A 71 -23.14 12.67 0.69
N ASN A 72 -23.92 13.33 -0.18
CA ASN A 72 -23.69 14.70 -0.63
C ASN A 72 -24.83 15.63 -0.20
N GLU A 73 -25.19 15.61 1.10
CA GLU A 73 -26.36 16.35 1.62
C GLU A 73 -26.06 17.16 2.90
N HIS A 74 -24.79 17.50 3.15
CA HIS A 74 -24.42 18.21 4.37
C HIS A 74 -24.53 19.73 4.23
N LYS A 75 -25.66 20.32 4.67
CA LYS A 75 -25.78 21.78 4.76
C LYS A 75 -25.09 22.38 6.00
N ASN A 76 -24.97 21.64 7.12
CA ASN A 76 -24.52 22.19 8.41
C ASN A 76 -23.54 21.30 9.23
N GLU A 77 -23.36 20.01 8.91
CA GLU A 77 -22.52 19.07 9.69
C GLU A 77 -21.82 18.10 8.73
N ARG A 78 -20.47 18.01 8.77
CA ARG A 78 -19.71 17.06 7.95
C ARG A 78 -19.59 15.71 8.63
N PHE A 79 -19.94 14.64 7.92
CA PHE A 79 -19.74 13.26 8.36
C PHE A 79 -19.72 12.33 7.14
N VAL A 80 -19.30 11.09 7.36
CA VAL A 80 -19.50 9.99 6.42
C VAL A 80 -20.39 8.96 7.09
N GLU A 81 -21.26 8.28 6.33
CA GLU A 81 -22.03 7.17 6.85
C GLU A 81 -21.20 5.88 6.86
N LEU A 82 -21.39 5.05 7.88
CA LEU A 82 -20.71 3.78 8.02
C LEU A 82 -21.74 2.68 8.30
N GLU A 83 -21.89 1.75 7.36
CA GLU A 83 -22.58 0.49 7.62
C GLU A 83 -21.67 -0.42 8.46
N ILE A 84 -22.07 -0.66 9.71
CA ILE A 84 -21.30 -1.45 10.66
C ILE A 84 -21.39 -2.93 10.29
N GLN A 85 -20.25 -3.57 10.06
CA GLN A 85 -20.16 -4.98 9.67
C GLN A 85 -19.57 -5.87 10.76
N ASN A 86 -18.73 -5.32 11.65
CA ASN A 86 -18.25 -6.01 12.84
C ASN A 86 -17.97 -5.01 13.96
N THR A 87 -18.16 -5.44 15.21
CA THR A 87 -17.86 -4.66 16.42
C THR A 87 -17.28 -5.55 17.52
N PRO A 88 -16.68 -4.97 18.58
CA PRO A 88 -16.55 -5.64 19.86
C PRO A 88 -17.91 -6.15 20.38
N ASN A 89 -17.87 -7.16 21.26
CA ASN A 89 -19.07 -7.82 21.80
C ASN A 89 -20.05 -6.83 22.48
N SER A 90 -19.54 -5.80 23.17
CA SER A 90 -20.35 -4.78 23.85
C SER A 90 -21.23 -3.96 22.89
N TYR A 91 -20.88 -3.90 21.61
CA TYR A 91 -21.56 -3.08 20.59
C TYR A 91 -22.23 -3.91 19.49
N ARG A 92 -22.39 -5.23 19.69
CA ARG A 92 -22.90 -6.15 18.67
C ARG A 92 -24.28 -5.77 18.12
N HIS A 93 -25.09 -5.06 18.91
CA HIS A 93 -26.39 -4.53 18.51
C HIS A 93 -26.31 -3.42 17.42
N LEU A 94 -25.11 -2.94 17.08
CA LEU A 94 -24.88 -1.98 15.99
C LEU A 94 -24.61 -2.65 14.65
N VAL A 95 -24.26 -3.95 14.61
CA VAL A 95 -24.00 -4.66 13.36
C VAL A 95 -25.24 -4.62 12.46
N GLY A 96 -25.03 -4.25 11.19
CA GLY A 96 -26.08 -4.03 10.19
C GLY A 96 -26.71 -2.63 10.20
N LYS A 97 -26.38 -1.78 11.19
CA LYS A 97 -26.85 -0.39 11.23
C LYS A 97 -25.91 0.54 10.45
N VAL A 98 -26.48 1.60 9.91
CA VAL A 98 -25.73 2.75 9.38
C VAL A 98 -25.65 3.81 10.46
N VAL A 99 -24.44 4.25 10.77
CA VAL A 99 -24.17 5.28 11.79
C VAL A 99 -23.32 6.40 11.21
N LYS A 100 -23.35 7.59 11.81
CA LYS A 100 -22.44 8.68 11.44
C LYS A 100 -21.02 8.35 11.91
N LEU A 101 -20.04 8.57 11.04
CA LEU A 101 -18.61 8.51 11.33
C LEU A 101 -18.04 9.93 11.20
N LYS A 102 -17.39 10.40 12.26
CA LYS A 102 -16.91 11.78 12.37
C LYS A 102 -15.49 11.86 12.93
N TRP A 103 -14.82 12.95 12.57
CA TRP A 103 -13.59 13.35 13.22
C TRP A 103 -13.84 13.80 14.66
N SER A 104 -12.89 13.51 15.54
CA SER A 104 -12.84 14.03 16.90
C SER A 104 -12.59 15.54 16.93
N ASP A 105 -13.17 16.22 17.91
CA ASP A 105 -12.96 17.66 18.16
C ASP A 105 -11.58 17.98 18.79
N ASP A 106 -10.70 16.99 18.95
CA ASP A 106 -9.32 17.20 19.37
C ASP A 106 -8.60 18.20 18.45
N THR A 107 -7.88 19.15 19.04
CA THR A 107 -7.24 20.25 18.31
C THR A 107 -6.31 19.75 17.20
N LYS A 108 -5.51 18.70 17.44
CA LYS A 108 -4.58 18.18 16.43
C LYS A 108 -5.33 17.53 15.27
N VAL A 109 -6.41 16.82 15.57
CA VAL A 109 -7.29 16.21 14.57
C VAL A 109 -7.95 17.30 13.72
N GLN A 110 -8.49 18.35 14.34
CA GLN A 110 -9.12 19.45 13.61
C GLN A 110 -8.14 20.26 12.77
N GLU A 111 -6.91 20.44 13.22
CA GLU A 111 -5.84 21.04 12.42
C GLU A 111 -5.54 20.20 11.17
N TYR A 112 -5.42 18.88 11.33
CA TYR A 112 -5.24 17.96 10.20
C TYR A 112 -6.42 18.04 9.23
N VAL A 113 -7.66 17.92 9.71
CA VAL A 113 -8.88 18.00 8.89
C VAL A 113 -8.91 19.30 8.10
N LYS A 114 -8.63 20.44 8.75
CA LYS A 114 -8.58 21.74 8.09
C LYS A 114 -7.48 21.82 7.02
N ARG A 115 -6.28 21.30 7.30
CA ARG A 115 -5.18 21.27 6.32
C ARG A 115 -5.50 20.39 5.12
N MET A 116 -6.20 19.27 5.36
CA MET A 116 -6.53 18.25 4.36
C MET A 116 -7.98 18.34 3.85
N SER A 117 -8.54 19.56 3.84
CA SER A 117 -9.83 19.86 3.23
C SER A 117 -9.64 20.64 1.94
N PHE A 118 -10.30 20.20 0.86
CA PHE A 118 -10.10 20.78 -0.48
C PHE A 118 -11.42 21.12 -1.15
N ASP A 119 -11.45 22.24 -1.86
CA ASP A 119 -12.49 22.48 -2.87
C ASP A 119 -12.16 21.63 -4.10
N VAL A 120 -13.04 20.70 -4.44
CA VAL A 120 -12.81 19.74 -5.51
C VAL A 120 -13.53 20.21 -6.76
N GLN A 121 -12.76 20.59 -7.77
CA GLN A 121 -13.26 20.92 -9.10
C GLN A 121 -12.40 20.26 -10.16
N PHE A 122 -13.01 19.38 -10.95
CA PHE A 122 -12.30 18.62 -11.96
C PHE A 122 -11.80 19.53 -13.08
N THR A 123 -10.48 19.50 -13.26
CA THR A 123 -9.82 20.15 -14.39
C THR A 123 -10.14 19.44 -15.71
N LYS A 124 -9.89 20.10 -16.84
CA LYS A 124 -9.99 19.46 -18.17
C LYS A 124 -9.10 18.21 -18.28
N GLN A 125 -7.95 18.22 -17.61
CA GLN A 125 -7.03 17.09 -17.58
C GLN A 125 -7.59 15.92 -16.77
N ALA A 126 -8.21 16.17 -15.62
CA ALA A 126 -8.91 15.15 -14.84
C ALA A 126 -10.03 14.50 -15.66
N LYS A 127 -10.88 15.30 -16.32
CA LYS A 127 -11.96 14.80 -17.19
C LYS A 127 -11.44 13.96 -18.36
N LYS A 128 -10.37 14.41 -19.02
CA LYS A 128 -9.71 13.64 -20.10
C LYS A 128 -9.09 12.34 -19.60
N SER A 129 -8.50 12.36 -18.41
CA SER A 129 -7.93 11.18 -17.76
C SER A 129 -9.01 10.14 -17.43
N HIS A 130 -10.15 10.60 -16.90
CA HIS A 130 -11.30 9.75 -16.64
C HIS A 130 -11.83 9.07 -17.92
N GLN A 131 -11.95 9.82 -19.03
CA GLN A 131 -12.36 9.28 -20.34
C GLN A 131 -11.39 8.21 -20.89
N LYS A 132 -10.13 8.19 -20.42
CA LYS A 132 -9.13 7.18 -20.78
C LYS A 132 -9.24 5.89 -19.95
N GLY A 133 -10.23 5.78 -19.07
CA GLY A 133 -10.48 4.59 -18.25
C GLY A 133 -9.77 4.60 -16.90
N LEU A 134 -9.25 5.75 -16.44
CA LEU A 134 -8.82 5.92 -15.06
C LEU A 134 -10.02 6.22 -14.16
N VAL A 135 -10.01 5.66 -12.95
CA VAL A 135 -11.05 5.93 -11.95
C VAL A 135 -10.68 7.16 -11.16
N HIS A 136 -11.61 8.11 -11.07
CA HIS A 136 -11.48 9.39 -10.38
C HIS A 136 -12.63 9.54 -9.37
N PRO A 137 -12.50 10.39 -8.33
CA PRO A 137 -13.52 10.63 -7.32
C PRO A 137 -14.66 11.50 -7.87
N VAL A 138 -15.35 11.03 -8.91
CA VAL A 138 -16.35 11.81 -9.67
C VAL A 138 -17.53 12.29 -8.81
N ARG A 139 -17.78 11.62 -7.68
CA ARG A 139 -18.83 12.01 -6.72
C ARG A 139 -18.48 13.25 -5.92
N LEU A 140 -17.21 13.66 -5.94
CA LEU A 140 -16.69 14.82 -5.24
C LEU A 140 -16.54 16.04 -6.17
N ASP A 141 -16.75 15.92 -7.49
CA ASP A 141 -16.62 17.04 -8.42
C ASP A 141 -17.66 18.13 -8.15
N GLY A 142 -17.20 19.35 -7.89
CA GLY A 142 -18.01 20.52 -7.57
C GLY A 142 -18.26 20.74 -6.07
N LEU A 143 -17.72 19.91 -5.18
CA LEU A 143 -17.91 20.03 -3.74
C LEU A 143 -16.83 20.90 -3.09
N THR A 144 -17.21 21.60 -2.02
CA THR A 144 -16.31 22.50 -1.27
C THR A 144 -15.88 21.91 0.08
N GLY A 145 -14.64 22.18 0.46
CA GLY A 145 -14.04 21.76 1.72
C GLY A 145 -14.03 20.27 1.99
N VAL A 146 -14.06 19.44 0.93
CA VAL A 146 -14.04 17.96 1.03
C VAL A 146 -12.86 17.53 1.89
N ASP A 147 -13.16 16.96 3.04
CA ASP A 147 -12.14 16.52 3.99
C ASP A 147 -11.56 15.15 3.61
N SER A 148 -10.58 14.70 4.39
CA SER A 148 -9.86 13.48 4.08
C SER A 148 -10.74 12.22 4.26
N LEU A 149 -11.69 12.20 5.19
CA LEU A 149 -12.64 11.09 5.38
C LEU A 149 -13.65 11.01 4.23
N GLU A 150 -14.22 12.15 3.83
CA GLU A 150 -15.10 12.26 2.67
C GLU A 150 -14.37 11.87 1.38
N SER A 151 -13.10 12.27 1.24
CA SER A 151 -12.29 11.89 0.07
C SER A 151 -12.03 10.39 -0.02
N LEU A 152 -11.87 9.70 1.12
CA LEU A 152 -11.73 8.24 1.17
C LEU A 152 -13.04 7.55 0.79
N ALA A 153 -14.15 7.96 1.41
CA ALA A 153 -15.48 7.43 1.12
C ALA A 153 -15.83 7.67 -0.35
N GLY A 154 -15.64 8.89 -0.84
CA GLY A 154 -15.93 9.41 -2.19
C GLY A 154 -15.01 8.94 -3.32
N ALA A 155 -13.92 8.23 -3.00
CA ALA A 155 -12.84 7.93 -3.95
C ALA A 155 -13.26 7.07 -5.15
N ARG A 156 -14.29 6.24 -4.99
CA ARG A 156 -14.80 5.32 -6.03
C ARG A 156 -16.23 5.70 -6.45
N PRO A 157 -16.67 5.25 -7.65
CA PRO A 157 -18.03 5.48 -8.12
C PRO A 157 -19.13 4.85 -7.23
N MET A 158 -18.84 3.73 -6.56
CA MET A 158 -19.79 3.02 -5.69
C MET A 158 -19.33 3.03 -4.21
N ASN A 159 -20.27 2.80 -3.29
CA ASN A 159 -20.00 2.65 -1.85
C ASN A 159 -19.47 1.24 -1.53
N ASP A 160 -18.28 0.92 -2.04
CA ASP A 160 -17.63 -0.40 -1.93
C ASP A 160 -16.33 -0.39 -1.08
N VAL A 161 -16.08 0.71 -0.36
CA VAL A 161 -14.87 0.89 0.45
C VAL A 161 -15.11 0.30 1.84
N CYS A 162 -14.58 -0.89 2.09
CA CYS A 162 -14.56 -1.51 3.41
C CYS A 162 -13.31 -1.11 4.20
N VAL A 163 -13.50 -0.71 5.45
CA VAL A 163 -12.43 -0.21 6.30
C VAL A 163 -12.48 -0.83 7.69
N MET A 164 -11.32 -0.85 8.35
CA MET A 164 -11.23 -0.99 9.80
C MET A 164 -10.99 0.35 10.47
N LEU A 165 -11.58 0.53 11.66
CA LEU A 165 -11.38 1.71 12.49
C LEU A 165 -10.44 1.38 13.66
N LEU A 166 -9.48 2.28 13.93
CA LEU A 166 -8.59 2.17 15.08
C LEU A 166 -9.22 2.87 16.29
N ASN A 167 -9.66 2.10 17.27
CA ASN A 167 -10.19 2.58 18.56
C ASN A 167 -11.23 3.71 18.45
N PRO A 168 -12.32 3.55 17.66
CA PRO A 168 -13.35 4.58 17.57
C PRO A 168 -14.06 4.75 18.92
N GLN A 169 -14.42 5.97 19.26
CA GLN A 169 -15.29 6.25 20.41
C GLN A 169 -16.75 6.18 19.97
N VAL A 170 -17.56 5.44 20.73
CA VAL A 170 -19.00 5.36 20.52
C VAL A 170 -19.67 6.45 21.34
N GLN A 171 -20.44 7.32 20.69
CA GLN A 171 -21.15 8.42 21.33
C GLN A 171 -22.60 8.48 20.83
N ALA A 172 -23.47 9.16 21.58
CA ALA A 172 -24.80 9.53 21.11
C ALA A 172 -24.77 10.99 20.64
N ASP A 173 -25.42 11.30 19.52
CA ASP A 173 -25.57 12.67 19.03
C ASP A 173 -26.68 13.42 19.81
N ALA A 174 -26.93 14.68 19.45
CA ALA A 174 -27.94 15.51 20.12
C ALA A 174 -29.37 14.97 20.04
N LYS A 175 -29.66 14.04 19.11
CA LYS A 175 -30.93 13.35 18.96
C LYS A 175 -30.95 11.97 19.64
N GLY A 176 -29.84 11.58 20.27
CA GLY A 176 -29.67 10.26 20.88
C GLY A 176 -29.28 9.16 19.89
N GLU A 177 -28.96 9.50 18.63
CA GLU A 177 -28.54 8.53 17.62
C GLU A 177 -27.06 8.17 17.81
N THR A 178 -26.71 6.90 17.62
CA THR A 178 -25.32 6.46 17.77
C THR A 178 -24.43 7.01 16.65
N GLN A 179 -23.27 7.54 17.02
CA GLN A 179 -22.20 7.98 16.13
C GLN A 179 -20.85 7.43 16.58
N LEU A 180 -19.91 7.31 15.64
CA LEU A 180 -18.53 6.92 15.88
C LEU A 180 -17.60 8.10 15.65
N ILE A 181 -16.72 8.34 16.62
CA ILE A 181 -15.72 9.40 16.58
C ILE A 181 -14.33 8.79 16.42
N ILE A 182 -13.56 9.28 15.44
CA ILE A 182 -12.21 8.79 15.11
C ILE A 182 -11.17 9.89 15.20
N ASN A 183 -9.95 9.50 15.57
CA ASN A 183 -8.78 10.40 15.65
C ASN A 183 -7.82 10.24 14.45
N CYS A 184 -8.02 9.23 13.62
CA CYS A 184 -7.17 8.96 12.46
C CYS A 184 -7.98 8.35 11.32
N GLU A 185 -7.47 8.46 10.09
CA GLU A 185 -8.14 7.90 8.92
C GLU A 185 -8.38 6.38 9.07
N PRO A 186 -9.53 5.88 8.60
CA PRO A 186 -9.78 4.44 8.47
C PRO A 186 -8.76 3.75 7.54
N ILE A 187 -8.53 2.46 7.78
CA ILE A 187 -7.61 1.64 6.97
C ILE A 187 -8.42 0.73 6.05
N GLU A 188 -8.13 0.73 4.75
CA GLU A 188 -8.79 -0.16 3.79
C GLU A 188 -8.46 -1.63 4.05
N ILE A 189 -9.51 -2.46 4.05
CA ILE A 189 -9.41 -3.92 4.26
C ILE A 189 -10.13 -4.68 3.14
N ALA A 190 -9.87 -5.98 3.07
CA ALA A 190 -10.62 -6.90 2.22
C ALA A 190 -11.24 -7.99 3.08
N GLY A 191 -12.52 -8.30 2.83
CA GLY A 191 -13.27 -9.27 3.61
C GLY A 191 -13.67 -8.78 5.00
N ARG A 192 -14.64 -9.48 5.58
CA ARG A 192 -15.11 -9.27 6.96
C ARG A 192 -14.44 -10.26 7.92
N PHE A 193 -14.21 -11.47 7.44
CA PHE A 193 -13.61 -12.56 8.20
C PHE A 193 -12.36 -13.09 7.51
N VAL A 194 -11.47 -13.68 8.32
CA VAL A 194 -10.25 -14.35 7.90
C VAL A 194 -10.19 -15.76 8.49
N ALA A 195 -9.77 -16.74 7.69
CA ALA A 195 -9.41 -18.09 8.14
C ALA A 195 -8.07 -18.50 7.54
N LEU A 196 -7.40 -19.47 8.17
CA LEU A 196 -6.18 -20.09 7.65
C LEU A 196 -6.52 -21.49 7.13
N VAL A 197 -6.36 -21.70 5.83
CA VAL A 197 -6.75 -22.95 5.17
C VAL A 197 -5.65 -23.50 4.28
N GLN A 198 -5.70 -24.81 4.02
CA GLN A 198 -5.03 -25.44 2.90
C GLN A 198 -6.07 -25.85 1.87
N ILE A 199 -5.88 -25.42 0.62
CA ILE A 199 -6.79 -25.75 -0.48
C ILE A 199 -6.49 -27.17 -0.95
N GLN A 200 -7.46 -28.08 -0.87
CA GLN A 200 -7.24 -29.50 -1.15
C GLN A 200 -7.48 -29.80 -2.63
N ALA A 201 -8.66 -29.44 -3.12
CA ALA A 201 -9.07 -29.72 -4.49
C ALA A 201 -10.16 -28.75 -4.93
N ARG A 202 -10.25 -28.51 -6.24
CA ARG A 202 -11.44 -27.94 -6.86
C ARG A 202 -12.52 -29.02 -6.95
N ILE A 203 -13.77 -28.66 -6.66
CA ILE A 203 -14.89 -29.63 -6.67
C ILE A 203 -15.22 -30.07 -8.10
N GLU A 204 -15.37 -29.12 -9.04
CA GLU A 204 -15.55 -29.41 -10.46
C GLU A 204 -14.73 -28.44 -11.31
N SER A 205 -14.27 -28.86 -12.49
CA SER A 205 -13.33 -28.10 -13.33
C SER A 205 -13.80 -26.69 -13.70
N GLU A 206 -15.11 -26.48 -13.84
CA GLU A 206 -15.68 -25.20 -14.31
C GLU A 206 -16.30 -24.36 -13.19
N ASN A 207 -16.44 -24.90 -11.98
CA ASN A 207 -17.01 -24.14 -10.86
C ASN A 207 -15.92 -23.41 -10.05
N ASN A 208 -16.35 -22.43 -9.27
CA ASN A 208 -15.48 -21.66 -8.37
C ASN A 208 -15.40 -22.28 -6.97
N LEU A 209 -15.81 -23.54 -6.79
CA LEU A 209 -15.89 -24.19 -5.48
C LEU A 209 -14.66 -25.05 -5.21
N PHE A 210 -14.15 -24.94 -3.99
CA PHE A 210 -12.96 -25.63 -3.53
C PHE A 210 -13.20 -26.27 -2.18
N GLN A 211 -12.78 -27.52 -2.04
CA GLN A 211 -12.62 -28.16 -0.74
C GLN A 211 -11.36 -27.61 -0.09
N VAL A 212 -11.48 -27.19 1.16
CA VAL A 212 -10.38 -26.69 1.97
C VAL A 212 -10.34 -27.42 3.31
N CYS A 213 -9.16 -27.45 3.92
CA CYS A 213 -8.97 -27.93 5.27
C CYS A 213 -8.47 -26.78 6.14
N HIS A 214 -9.17 -26.51 7.24
CA HIS A 214 -8.83 -25.45 8.19
C HIS A 214 -7.63 -25.82 9.06
N TYR A 215 -6.85 -24.80 9.44
CA TYR A 215 -5.73 -25.00 10.35
C TYR A 215 -6.22 -25.46 11.73
N ASN A 216 -5.69 -26.58 12.21
CA ASN A 216 -5.98 -27.09 13.52
C ASN A 216 -4.93 -26.60 14.53
N ASN A 217 -5.34 -25.67 15.41
CA ASN A 217 -4.46 -25.08 16.41
C ASN A 217 -3.95 -26.10 17.45
N ALA A 218 -4.69 -27.19 17.71
CA ALA A 218 -4.26 -28.25 18.63
C ALA A 218 -3.15 -29.12 18.03
N THR A 219 -3.22 -29.43 16.73
CA THR A 219 -2.18 -30.23 16.03
C THR A 219 -1.08 -29.36 15.41
N LYS A 220 -1.25 -28.04 15.45
CA LYS A 220 -0.39 -27.04 14.79
C LYS A 220 -0.20 -27.29 13.29
N SER A 221 -1.19 -27.87 12.63
CA SER A 221 -1.15 -28.26 11.21
C SER A 221 -2.54 -28.33 10.60
N PHE A 222 -2.64 -28.58 9.29
CA PHE A 222 -3.91 -28.90 8.63
C PHE A 222 -4.36 -30.36 8.85
N ARG A 223 -3.56 -31.21 9.52
CA ARG A 223 -3.95 -32.59 9.79
C ARG A 223 -5.09 -32.62 10.80
N LYS A 224 -6.14 -33.39 10.48
CA LYS A 224 -7.39 -33.43 11.27
C LYS A 224 -8.01 -32.03 11.44
N GLY A 225 -7.79 -31.14 10.48
CA GLY A 225 -8.53 -29.90 10.37
C GLY A 225 -9.96 -30.17 9.89
N ILE A 226 -10.86 -29.22 10.15
CA ILE A 226 -12.23 -29.30 9.64
C ILE A 226 -12.19 -29.03 8.14
N GLU A 227 -12.90 -29.84 7.37
CA GLU A 227 -13.07 -29.64 5.93
C GLU A 227 -14.31 -28.79 5.64
N GLU A 228 -14.21 -27.91 4.65
CA GLU A 228 -15.28 -27.02 4.22
C GLU A 228 -15.23 -26.83 2.70
N ILE A 229 -16.37 -26.58 2.07
CA ILE A 229 -16.45 -26.11 0.69
C ILE A 229 -16.61 -24.60 0.70
N ILE A 230 -15.68 -23.90 0.05
CA ILE A 230 -15.70 -22.44 -0.10
C ILE A 230 -15.71 -22.06 -1.58
N CYS A 231 -16.08 -20.82 -1.88
CA CYS A 231 -15.98 -20.25 -3.21
C CYS A 231 -14.72 -19.38 -3.34
N ILE A 232 -13.83 -19.69 -4.30
CA ILE A 232 -12.72 -18.83 -4.71
C ILE A 232 -13.03 -18.34 -6.13
N PRO A 233 -13.54 -17.11 -6.30
CA PRO A 233 -14.01 -16.62 -7.60
C PRO A 233 -12.91 -16.56 -8.66
N GLN A 234 -13.25 -16.96 -9.88
CA GLN A 234 -12.50 -16.57 -11.07
C GLN A 234 -12.95 -15.17 -11.49
N VAL A 235 -12.14 -14.16 -11.23
CA VAL A 235 -12.46 -12.76 -11.58
C VAL A 235 -12.43 -12.53 -13.10
N PRO A 236 -13.19 -11.55 -13.64
CA PRO A 236 -13.19 -11.24 -15.05
C PRO A 236 -11.82 -10.77 -15.54
N GLN A 237 -11.57 -10.92 -16.84
CA GLN A 237 -10.40 -10.36 -17.49
C GLN A 237 -10.51 -8.84 -17.62
N ASP A 238 -9.39 -8.15 -17.44
CA ASP A 238 -9.31 -6.71 -17.59
C ASP A 238 -9.34 -6.26 -19.07
N ILE A 239 -9.26 -4.95 -19.34
CA ILE A 239 -9.27 -4.42 -20.73
C ILE A 239 -8.11 -4.92 -21.61
N LYS A 240 -7.09 -5.55 -21.04
CA LYS A 240 -5.95 -6.16 -21.72
C LYS A 240 -6.04 -7.69 -21.75
N GLY A 241 -7.16 -8.25 -21.31
CA GLY A 241 -7.39 -9.69 -21.22
C GLY A 241 -6.70 -10.33 -20.00
N VAL A 242 -6.10 -9.58 -19.09
CA VAL A 242 -5.39 -10.12 -17.91
C VAL A 242 -6.36 -10.24 -16.74
N THR A 243 -6.41 -11.42 -16.14
CA THR A 243 -7.16 -11.63 -14.90
C THR A 243 -6.35 -11.14 -13.70
N ARG A 244 -6.95 -10.32 -12.81
CA ARG A 244 -6.26 -9.80 -11.62
C ARG A 244 -5.83 -10.89 -10.63
N SER A 245 -6.65 -11.93 -10.49
CA SER A 245 -6.30 -13.14 -9.76
C SER A 245 -6.89 -14.37 -10.44
N SER A 246 -6.05 -15.34 -10.78
CA SER A 246 -6.50 -16.64 -11.30
C SER A 246 -6.76 -17.59 -10.14
N ASN A 247 -7.86 -18.35 -10.20
CA ASN A 247 -8.09 -19.46 -9.28
C ASN A 247 -7.62 -20.81 -9.86
N ARG A 248 -7.11 -20.83 -11.09
CA ARG A 248 -6.63 -22.05 -11.77
C ARG A 248 -5.40 -22.62 -11.07
N ASP A 249 -5.42 -23.91 -10.77
CA ASP A 249 -4.32 -24.65 -10.12
C ASP A 249 -3.83 -24.03 -8.79
N ILE A 250 -4.67 -23.28 -8.09
CA ILE A 250 -4.28 -22.62 -6.82
C ILE A 250 -3.94 -23.65 -5.73
N GLU A 251 -4.58 -24.83 -5.76
CA GLU A 251 -4.28 -25.97 -4.88
C GLU A 251 -2.87 -26.54 -5.12
N LYS A 252 -2.31 -26.35 -6.33
CA LYS A 252 -0.94 -26.76 -6.71
C LYS A 252 0.10 -25.67 -6.47
N SER A 253 -0.32 -24.49 -6.02
CA SER A 253 0.58 -23.37 -5.76
C SER A 253 1.61 -23.74 -4.67
N PRO A 254 2.91 -23.43 -4.84
CA PRO A 254 3.93 -23.71 -3.82
C PRO A 254 3.61 -23.11 -2.44
N ALA A 255 2.90 -21.97 -2.42
CA ALA A 255 2.48 -21.33 -1.18
C ALA A 255 1.39 -22.10 -0.41
N ASN A 256 0.63 -23.00 -1.06
CA ASN A 256 -0.43 -23.78 -0.45
C ASN A 256 0.09 -24.82 0.57
N ILE A 257 1.38 -25.16 0.55
CA ILE A 257 2.01 -26.11 1.47
C ILE A 257 1.87 -25.65 2.93
N GLU A 258 2.10 -24.37 3.20
CA GLU A 258 1.96 -23.76 4.54
C GLU A 258 0.59 -23.08 4.74
N GLY A 259 -0.26 -23.15 3.70
CA GLY A 259 -1.61 -22.63 3.65
C GLY A 259 -1.74 -21.15 3.29
N TRP A 260 -2.99 -20.74 3.13
CA TRP A 260 -3.44 -19.41 2.77
C TRP A 260 -4.31 -18.84 3.88
N TYR A 261 -4.04 -17.60 4.29
CA TYR A 261 -5.08 -16.81 4.90
C TYR A 261 -6.06 -16.40 3.80
N ILE A 262 -7.32 -16.79 3.94
CA ILE A 262 -8.43 -16.39 3.07
C ILE A 262 -9.25 -15.32 3.78
N TYR A 263 -9.54 -14.24 3.08
CA TYR A 263 -10.33 -13.12 3.58
C TYR A 263 -11.61 -13.03 2.76
N GLY A 264 -12.76 -12.86 3.40
CA GLY A 264 -14.03 -12.85 2.69
C GLY A 264 -15.24 -12.72 3.61
N ALA A 265 -16.38 -13.11 3.08
CA ALA A 265 -17.65 -13.17 3.80
C ALA A 265 -18.55 -14.26 3.20
N PRO A 266 -19.47 -14.83 3.99
CA PRO A 266 -20.52 -15.70 3.47
C PRO A 266 -21.47 -14.96 2.53
N ASN A 267 -21.94 -15.63 1.48
CA ASN A 267 -23.06 -15.17 0.65
C ASN A 267 -24.41 -15.45 1.34
N ALA A 268 -25.51 -15.17 0.63
CA ALA A 268 -26.87 -15.41 1.15
C ALA A 268 -27.14 -16.88 1.50
N GLU A 269 -26.51 -17.81 0.78
CA GLU A 269 -26.59 -19.26 1.00
C GLU A 269 -25.67 -19.78 2.11
N GLY A 270 -24.85 -18.90 2.73
CA GLY A 270 -23.91 -19.27 3.78
C GLY A 270 -22.58 -19.85 3.29
N THR A 271 -22.34 -19.93 1.98
CA THR A 271 -21.03 -20.32 1.42
C THR A 271 -20.03 -19.20 1.63
N PHE A 272 -18.88 -19.51 2.24
CA PHE A 272 -17.80 -18.54 2.38
C PHE A 272 -17.19 -18.22 1.00
N VAL A 273 -17.19 -16.94 0.62
CA VAL A 273 -16.66 -16.48 -0.66
C VAL A 273 -15.42 -15.64 -0.41
N VAL A 274 -14.31 -16.08 -1.00
CA VAL A 274 -13.00 -15.45 -0.85
C VAL A 274 -12.94 -14.16 -1.67
N GLN A 275 -12.47 -13.09 -1.05
CA GLN A 275 -12.26 -11.77 -1.63
C GLN A 275 -10.78 -11.39 -1.68
N ALA A 276 -9.95 -11.96 -0.79
CA ALA A 276 -8.49 -11.84 -0.85
C ALA A 276 -7.78 -13.08 -0.30
N ILE A 277 -6.54 -13.30 -0.73
CA ILE A 277 -5.66 -14.38 -0.26
C ILE A 277 -4.30 -13.85 0.18
N GLN A 278 -3.69 -14.51 1.15
CA GLN A 278 -2.35 -14.16 1.64
C GLN A 278 -1.56 -15.43 2.00
N PRO A 279 -0.36 -15.64 1.42
CA PRO A 279 0.42 -16.84 1.65
C PRO A 279 1.03 -16.82 3.06
N ARG A 280 0.69 -17.80 3.91
CA ARG A 280 1.18 -17.83 5.30
C ARG A 280 2.70 -17.86 5.37
N ALA A 281 3.35 -18.65 4.52
CA ALA A 281 4.81 -18.80 4.51
C ALA A 281 5.57 -17.49 4.27
N LEU A 282 4.97 -16.51 3.57
CA LEU A 282 5.62 -15.24 3.27
C LEU A 282 5.81 -14.38 4.52
N LEU A 283 4.85 -14.39 5.45
CA LEU A 283 4.79 -13.44 6.56
C LEU A 283 5.29 -13.99 7.89
N LYS A 284 5.65 -15.27 7.96
CA LYS A 284 6.26 -15.86 9.15
C LYS A 284 7.59 -15.18 9.46
N ILE A 285 7.91 -15.02 10.76
CA ILE A 285 9.24 -14.63 11.23
C ILE A 285 10.22 -15.83 11.11
N LYS A 286 10.38 -16.33 9.89
CA LYS A 286 11.26 -17.44 9.53
C LYS A 286 11.75 -17.25 8.09
N PRO A 287 12.92 -16.61 7.89
CA PRO A 287 13.38 -16.33 6.54
C PRO A 287 13.90 -17.61 5.89
N GLN A 288 13.73 -17.74 4.58
CA GLN A 288 14.32 -18.86 3.84
C GLN A 288 15.84 -18.72 3.73
N LYS A 289 16.36 -17.49 3.80
CA LYS A 289 17.79 -17.20 3.72
C LYS A 289 18.19 -16.04 4.62
N VAL A 290 19.39 -16.12 5.19
CA VAL A 290 20.02 -15.01 5.92
C VAL A 290 21.34 -14.63 5.26
N ILE A 291 21.58 -13.33 5.05
CA ILE A 291 22.81 -12.79 4.48
C ILE A 291 23.39 -11.78 5.47
N THR A 292 24.61 -12.01 5.95
CA THR A 292 25.24 -11.17 6.98
C THR A 292 26.45 -10.38 6.48
N LYS A 293 27.11 -10.86 5.40
CA LYS A 293 28.28 -10.16 4.81
C LYS A 293 27.82 -8.99 3.96
N SER A 294 28.21 -7.75 4.32
CA SER A 294 27.79 -6.51 3.67
C SER A 294 27.99 -6.50 2.14
N ALA A 295 29.11 -7.00 1.64
CA ALA A 295 29.36 -7.13 0.20
C ALA A 295 28.32 -8.04 -0.51
N LYS A 296 27.92 -9.16 0.13
CA LYS A 296 26.89 -10.07 -0.39
C LYS A 296 25.49 -9.47 -0.29
N ILE A 297 25.23 -8.66 0.73
CA ILE A 297 23.96 -7.94 0.91
C ILE A 297 23.78 -6.93 -0.23
N PHE A 298 24.79 -6.12 -0.54
CA PHE A 298 24.70 -5.12 -1.61
C PHE A 298 24.66 -5.74 -3.01
N ASP A 299 25.40 -6.83 -3.25
CA ASP A 299 25.25 -7.66 -4.45
C ASP A 299 23.82 -8.22 -4.59
N TYR A 300 23.23 -8.67 -3.47
CA TYR A 300 21.85 -9.14 -3.46
C TYR A 300 20.85 -8.05 -3.86
N LEU A 301 20.92 -6.86 -3.25
CA LEU A 301 20.02 -5.74 -3.56
C LEU A 301 20.17 -5.22 -5.00
N ASN A 302 21.40 -5.14 -5.51
CA ASN A 302 21.64 -4.60 -6.84
C ASN A 302 21.24 -5.58 -7.96
N GLN A 303 21.47 -6.88 -7.76
CA GLN A 303 21.37 -7.86 -8.83
C GLN A 303 20.40 -9.01 -8.53
N LYS A 304 20.51 -9.62 -7.34
CA LYS A 304 19.89 -10.94 -7.09
C LYS A 304 18.41 -10.86 -6.72
N ILE A 305 17.98 -9.77 -6.08
CA ILE A 305 16.58 -9.58 -5.68
C ILE A 305 15.61 -9.64 -6.88
N TRP A 306 16.03 -9.27 -8.08
CA TRP A 306 15.22 -9.38 -9.31
C TRP A 306 15.78 -10.39 -10.32
N ALA A 307 16.78 -11.17 -9.94
CA ALA A 307 17.38 -12.15 -10.83
C ALA A 307 16.38 -13.25 -11.19
N LYS A 308 16.46 -13.72 -12.44
CA LYS A 308 15.66 -14.83 -12.97
C LYS A 308 14.14 -14.67 -12.75
N THR A 309 13.63 -13.43 -12.69
CA THR A 309 12.23 -13.12 -12.36
C THR A 309 11.22 -14.00 -13.12
N LYS A 310 11.39 -14.17 -14.44
CA LYS A 310 10.53 -15.06 -15.25
C LYS A 310 10.53 -16.53 -14.78
N LEU A 311 11.68 -17.06 -14.38
CA LEU A 311 11.82 -18.45 -13.88
C LEU A 311 11.27 -18.62 -12.46
N GLN A 312 11.06 -17.53 -11.73
CA GLN A 312 10.52 -17.55 -10.37
C GLN A 312 8.99 -17.45 -10.33
N LYS A 313 8.32 -17.45 -11.48
CA LYS A 313 6.85 -17.36 -11.54
C LYS A 313 6.17 -18.42 -10.65
N GLY A 314 5.12 -18.02 -9.94
CA GLY A 314 4.39 -18.86 -8.99
C GLY A 314 5.10 -19.03 -7.63
N ASN A 315 6.34 -18.53 -7.48
CA ASN A 315 7.13 -18.67 -6.26
C ASN A 315 7.26 -17.35 -5.49
N PHE A 316 7.63 -17.49 -4.23
CA PHE A 316 7.96 -16.42 -3.31
C PHE A 316 9.28 -16.71 -2.61
N ASP A 317 9.94 -15.66 -2.13
CA ASP A 317 11.21 -15.74 -1.42
C ASP A 317 11.28 -14.78 -0.22
N THR A 318 11.86 -15.25 0.89
CA THR A 318 12.09 -14.43 2.09
C THR A 318 13.55 -14.42 2.49
N VAL A 319 14.15 -13.24 2.58
CA VAL A 319 15.59 -13.07 2.86
C VAL A 319 15.81 -12.02 3.95
N LEU A 320 16.46 -12.42 5.04
CA LEU A 320 16.93 -11.49 6.07
C LEU A 320 18.34 -10.99 5.73
N LEU A 321 18.49 -9.67 5.65
CA LEU A 321 19.73 -8.93 5.47
C LEU A 321 20.12 -8.37 6.84
N ALA A 322 21.13 -8.97 7.46
CA ALA A 322 21.54 -8.67 8.84
C ALA A 322 23.05 -8.33 8.87
N PRO A 323 23.43 -7.11 8.46
CA PRO A 323 24.83 -6.75 8.30
C PRO A 323 25.61 -6.96 9.60
N GLU A 324 26.77 -7.60 9.48
CA GLU A 324 27.75 -7.77 10.56
C GLU A 324 27.25 -8.60 11.76
N ARG A 325 26.11 -9.27 11.65
CA ARG A 325 25.68 -10.27 12.63
C ARG A 325 26.48 -11.55 12.48
N THR A 326 27.11 -11.98 13.58
CA THR A 326 27.96 -13.16 13.63
C THR A 326 27.16 -14.47 13.69
N ASN A 327 25.94 -14.43 14.22
CA ASN A 327 25.08 -15.60 14.39
C ASN A 327 23.72 -15.41 13.68
N ILE A 328 23.41 -16.33 12.76
CA ILE A 328 22.15 -16.35 11.99
C ILE A 328 20.92 -16.49 12.89
N LYS A 329 20.97 -17.36 13.91
CA LYS A 329 19.84 -17.55 14.84
C LYS A 329 19.60 -16.29 15.66
N SER A 330 20.68 -15.65 16.10
CA SER A 330 20.63 -14.37 16.82
C SER A 330 19.96 -13.28 15.98
N ALA A 331 20.32 -13.17 14.70
CA ALA A 331 19.77 -12.16 13.80
C ALA A 331 18.24 -12.31 13.57
N VAL A 332 17.73 -13.55 13.57
CA VAL A 332 16.28 -13.80 13.48
C VAL A 332 15.60 -13.51 14.81
N SER A 333 16.20 -13.88 15.95
CA SER A 333 15.63 -13.61 17.28
C SER A 333 15.62 -12.14 17.69
N GLU A 334 16.29 -11.26 16.92
CA GLU A 334 16.17 -9.82 17.06
C GLU A 334 14.76 -9.31 16.68
N TRP A 335 13.93 -10.10 16.00
CA TRP A 335 12.55 -9.75 15.64
C TRP A 335 11.57 -10.36 16.66
N GLN A 336 11.03 -9.51 17.52
CA GLN A 336 10.19 -9.84 18.67
C GLN A 336 8.82 -9.18 18.56
N LEU A 337 7.86 -9.69 19.34
CA LEU A 337 6.50 -9.12 19.41
C LEU A 337 6.54 -7.61 19.69
N GLY A 338 5.82 -6.82 18.89
CA GLY A 338 5.75 -5.37 19.00
C GLY A 338 6.85 -4.62 18.24
N ASP A 339 7.84 -5.32 17.68
CA ASP A 339 8.83 -4.68 16.83
C ASP A 339 8.19 -4.10 15.57
N LYS A 340 8.56 -2.86 15.25
CA LYS A 340 8.12 -2.16 14.04
C LYS A 340 9.24 -2.04 13.03
N ALA A 341 8.86 -2.02 11.76
CA ALA A 341 9.77 -1.82 10.64
C ALA A 341 9.13 -0.91 9.58
N LEU A 342 9.98 -0.11 8.93
CA LEU A 342 9.62 0.67 7.76
C LEU A 342 9.53 -0.27 6.56
N LEU A 343 8.39 -0.31 5.88
CA LEU A 343 8.23 -1.03 4.63
C LEU A 343 8.61 -0.12 3.46
N ILE A 344 9.44 -0.62 2.55
CA ILE A 344 9.58 -0.09 1.19
C ILE A 344 8.98 -1.09 0.22
N HIS A 345 7.95 -0.67 -0.51
CA HIS A 345 7.27 -1.47 -1.52
C HIS A 345 7.77 -1.15 -2.92
N LEU A 346 7.97 -2.20 -3.73
CA LEU A 346 8.24 -2.08 -5.17
C LEU A 346 7.61 -3.22 -5.95
N PHE A 347 6.95 -2.91 -7.07
CA PHE A 347 6.54 -3.92 -8.05
C PHE A 347 7.16 -3.74 -9.42
N GLY A 348 7.19 -4.84 -10.18
CA GLY A 348 7.56 -4.89 -11.60
C GLY A 348 6.37 -4.93 -12.56
N GLY A 349 6.64 -5.38 -13.78
CA GLY A 349 5.73 -5.34 -14.92
C GLY A 349 5.03 -6.67 -15.19
N ILE A 350 4.02 -6.62 -16.06
CA ILE A 350 3.33 -7.79 -16.60
C ILE A 350 3.83 -8.03 -18.03
N GLY A 351 4.51 -9.15 -18.24
CA GLY A 351 4.97 -9.64 -19.55
C GLY A 351 4.15 -10.83 -20.03
N GLY A 352 4.68 -11.59 -21.00
CA GLY A 352 4.02 -12.76 -21.58
C GLY A 352 3.22 -12.45 -22.85
N LYS A 353 2.26 -13.32 -23.21
CA LYS A 353 1.39 -13.13 -24.38
C LYS A 353 0.48 -11.90 -24.21
N LYS A 354 0.06 -11.63 -22.97
CA LYS A 354 -0.74 -10.46 -22.58
C LYS A 354 0.11 -9.39 -21.90
N ALA A 355 1.33 -9.19 -22.39
CA ALA A 355 2.23 -8.18 -21.86
C ALA A 355 1.60 -6.78 -21.90
N GLU A 356 2.01 -5.92 -20.98
CA GLU A 356 1.73 -4.50 -21.08
C GLU A 356 2.27 -3.97 -22.43
N ALA A 357 1.45 -3.20 -23.15
CA ALA A 357 1.57 -2.89 -24.59
C ALA A 357 2.89 -2.22 -25.06
N LEU A 358 3.85 -2.02 -24.15
CA LEU A 358 5.12 -1.35 -24.40
C LEU A 358 6.29 -2.17 -23.82
N ALA A 359 6.37 -3.45 -24.19
CA ALA A 359 7.41 -4.38 -23.73
C ALA A 359 8.87 -3.95 -24.02
N TRP A 360 9.07 -2.94 -24.88
CA TRP A 360 10.38 -2.35 -25.21
C TRP A 360 10.73 -1.10 -24.37
N LEU A 361 9.79 -0.53 -23.63
CA LEU A 361 10.03 0.61 -22.73
C LEU A 361 10.42 0.12 -21.32
N PRO A 362 11.15 0.94 -20.54
CA PRO A 362 11.43 0.64 -19.15
C PRO A 362 10.13 0.37 -18.39
N VAL A 363 10.09 -0.69 -17.58
CA VAL A 363 9.06 -0.93 -16.58
C VAL A 363 9.37 -0.02 -15.38
N PRO A 364 8.64 1.10 -15.19
CA PRO A 364 8.96 2.05 -14.14
C PRO A 364 8.79 1.42 -12.75
N GLY A 365 7.77 0.58 -12.57
CA GLY A 365 7.36 0.08 -11.27
C GLY A 365 6.58 1.11 -10.46
N HIS A 366 6.30 0.80 -9.21
CA HIS A 366 5.65 1.70 -8.24
C HIS A 366 6.44 1.65 -6.93
N PHE A 367 6.48 2.77 -6.22
CA PHE A 367 7.18 2.91 -4.95
C PHE A 367 6.21 3.50 -3.93
N SER A 368 6.16 2.90 -2.75
CA SER A 368 5.45 3.45 -1.60
C SER A 368 6.11 3.01 -0.30
N TYR A 369 5.83 3.73 0.78
CA TYR A 369 6.14 3.29 2.12
C TYR A 369 4.98 2.52 2.75
N GLY A 370 5.26 1.88 3.87
CA GLY A 370 4.30 1.25 4.76
C GLY A 370 4.95 1.01 6.11
N ILE A 371 4.21 0.37 7.01
CA ILE A 371 4.70 -0.07 8.30
C ILE A 371 4.42 -1.57 8.43
N ALA A 372 5.40 -2.30 8.96
CA ALA A 372 5.21 -3.66 9.41
C ALA A 372 5.37 -3.72 10.93
N GLU A 373 4.53 -4.52 11.58
CA GLU A 373 4.64 -4.84 13.00
C GLU A 373 4.74 -6.36 13.17
N VAL A 374 5.60 -6.82 14.07
CA VAL A 374 5.64 -8.22 14.47
C VAL A 374 4.52 -8.47 15.47
N VAL A 375 3.49 -9.20 15.05
CA VAL A 375 2.31 -9.50 15.86
C VAL A 375 2.21 -11.00 16.15
N LYS A 376 1.44 -11.35 17.18
CA LYS A 376 1.02 -12.72 17.43
C LYS A 376 -0.24 -13.03 16.61
N ASP A 377 -0.15 -14.00 15.72
CA ASP A 377 -1.27 -14.45 14.91
C ASP A 377 -2.40 -15.03 15.81
N LYS A 378 -3.62 -14.52 15.64
CA LYS A 378 -4.79 -14.98 16.41
C LYS A 378 -5.17 -16.42 16.10
N ILE A 379 -4.87 -16.94 14.91
CA ILE A 379 -5.23 -18.30 14.50
C ILE A 379 -4.16 -19.32 14.93
N THR A 380 -2.88 -19.04 14.68
CA THR A 380 -1.79 -19.99 14.94
C THR A 380 -1.05 -19.78 16.26
N SER A 381 -1.17 -18.58 16.85
CA SER A 381 -0.34 -18.07 17.96
C SER A 381 1.15 -17.90 17.63
N GLU A 382 1.56 -18.05 16.37
CA GLU A 382 2.93 -17.80 15.91
C GLU A 382 3.18 -16.30 15.68
N LEU A 383 4.45 -15.87 15.71
CA LEU A 383 4.81 -14.51 15.29
C LEU A 383 4.79 -14.39 13.77
N ARG A 384 4.24 -13.28 13.28
CA ARG A 384 4.22 -12.92 11.86
C ARG A 384 4.31 -11.40 11.69
N PHE A 385 4.63 -10.98 10.47
CA PHE A 385 4.43 -9.59 10.08
C PHE A 385 2.94 -9.31 9.85
N ASP A 386 2.45 -8.24 10.47
CA ASP A 386 1.28 -7.51 10.00
C ASP A 386 1.75 -6.27 9.25
N ILE A 387 1.17 -6.01 8.07
CA ILE A 387 1.69 -5.00 7.13
C ILE A 387 0.56 -4.09 6.68
N ILE A 388 0.76 -2.79 6.89
CA ILE A 388 -0.09 -1.71 6.40
C ILE A 388 0.73 -0.87 5.42
N TYR A 389 0.26 -0.76 4.18
CA TYR A 389 0.86 0.14 3.21
C TYR A 389 0.28 1.54 3.40
N HIS A 390 1.09 2.56 3.13
CA HIS A 390 0.65 3.94 2.92
C HIS A 390 0.85 4.27 1.44
N GLN A 391 -0.17 3.93 0.64
CA GLN A 391 -0.08 3.95 -0.81
C GLN A 391 -0.19 5.38 -1.33
N VAL A 392 0.94 6.02 -1.64
CA VAL A 392 1.00 7.24 -2.46
C VAL A 392 0.83 6.82 -3.92
N TYR A 393 -0.40 6.66 -4.38
CA TYR A 393 -0.67 6.04 -5.68
C TYR A 393 -1.65 6.87 -6.50
N CYS A 394 -1.24 7.21 -7.72
CA CYS A 394 -2.06 7.97 -8.64
C CYS A 394 -3.33 7.21 -9.01
N HIS A 395 -4.32 7.97 -9.51
CA HIS A 395 -5.53 7.40 -10.08
C HIS A 395 -5.17 6.35 -11.15
N ASN A 396 -5.82 5.20 -11.06
CA ASN A 396 -5.47 4.02 -11.84
C ASN A 396 -6.74 3.29 -12.32
N PRO A 397 -6.66 2.42 -13.34
CA PRO A 397 -7.83 1.72 -13.87
C PRO A 397 -8.48 0.75 -12.88
N GLU A 398 -7.71 0.28 -11.88
CA GLU A 398 -8.16 -0.69 -10.88
C GLU A 398 -8.92 -0.02 -9.74
N ALA A 399 -8.89 1.32 -9.63
CA ALA A 399 -9.36 2.10 -8.49
C ALA A 399 -8.79 1.65 -7.13
N ILE A 400 -7.48 1.36 -7.11
CA ILE A 400 -6.71 1.37 -5.86
C ILE A 400 -6.68 2.82 -5.37
N ILE A 401 -7.09 3.04 -4.13
CA ILE A 401 -7.19 4.38 -3.52
C ILE A 401 -5.84 4.70 -2.84
N SER A 402 -5.46 5.97 -2.86
CA SER A 402 -4.31 6.43 -2.08
C SER A 402 -4.67 6.52 -0.60
N GLY A 403 -3.90 5.89 0.28
CA GLY A 403 -4.21 5.86 1.71
C GLY A 403 -3.60 4.67 2.43
N SER A 404 -4.03 4.46 3.67
CA SER A 404 -3.68 3.28 4.45
C SER A 404 -4.46 2.06 4.00
N VAL A 405 -3.76 0.98 3.67
CA VAL A 405 -4.37 -0.25 3.16
C VAL A 405 -3.63 -1.49 3.67
N THR A 406 -4.37 -2.50 4.12
CA THR A 406 -3.78 -3.77 4.58
C THR A 406 -3.13 -4.54 3.44
N TRP A 407 -2.19 -5.43 3.78
CA TRP A 407 -1.60 -6.33 2.79
C TRP A 407 -2.63 -7.18 2.04
N ALA A 408 -3.62 -7.72 2.74
CA ALA A 408 -4.68 -8.50 2.10
C ALA A 408 -5.44 -7.68 1.06
N ALA A 409 -5.75 -6.41 1.34
CA ALA A 409 -6.47 -5.55 0.40
C ALA A 409 -5.61 -5.10 -0.79
N TYR A 410 -4.36 -4.69 -0.56
CA TYR A 410 -3.51 -4.14 -1.63
C TYR A 410 -2.82 -5.22 -2.47
N MET A 411 -2.30 -6.26 -1.83
CA MET A 411 -1.62 -7.36 -2.52
C MET A 411 -2.58 -8.50 -2.83
N GLY A 412 -3.34 -8.95 -1.83
CA GLY A 412 -4.09 -10.20 -1.86
C GLY A 412 -5.47 -10.15 -2.50
N SER A 413 -6.03 -8.96 -2.74
CA SER A 413 -7.39 -8.80 -3.28
C SER A 413 -7.51 -9.51 -4.63
N LEU A 414 -8.52 -10.37 -4.77
CA LEU A 414 -8.75 -11.07 -6.04
C LEU A 414 -9.12 -10.11 -7.16
N TRP A 415 -9.79 -9.00 -6.82
CA TRP A 415 -10.36 -8.04 -7.76
C TRP A 415 -9.40 -6.93 -8.17
N ARG A 416 -8.50 -6.52 -7.27
CA ARG A 416 -7.66 -5.32 -7.44
C ARG A 416 -6.18 -5.54 -7.10
N GLY A 417 -5.87 -6.65 -6.43
CA GLY A 417 -4.55 -6.90 -5.87
C GLY A 417 -3.49 -7.26 -6.91
N TRP A 418 -2.23 -7.10 -6.52
CA TRP A 418 -1.08 -7.33 -7.42
C TRP A 418 -0.44 -8.72 -7.30
N LEU A 419 -0.79 -9.52 -6.29
CA LEU A 419 -0.12 -10.78 -5.95
C LEU A 419 -0.01 -11.74 -7.15
N GLY A 420 -1.10 -11.92 -7.89
CA GLY A 420 -1.19 -12.87 -9.00
C GLY A 420 -0.66 -12.33 -10.33
N THR A 421 -0.47 -11.01 -10.47
CA THR A 421 -0.20 -10.39 -11.77
C THR A 421 1.16 -9.71 -11.87
N ARG A 422 1.76 -9.24 -10.77
CA ARG A 422 3.06 -8.58 -10.79
C ARG A 422 4.07 -9.28 -9.89
N PRO A 423 5.37 -9.22 -10.19
CA PRO A 423 6.39 -9.52 -9.21
C PRO A 423 6.57 -8.33 -8.26
N VAL A 424 6.70 -8.60 -6.96
CA VAL A 424 6.76 -7.59 -5.90
C VAL A 424 7.92 -7.87 -4.96
N SER A 425 8.53 -6.80 -4.44
CA SER A 425 9.52 -6.81 -3.38
C SER A 425 9.08 -5.83 -2.30
N ASP A 426 8.75 -6.35 -1.13
CA ASP A 426 8.52 -5.59 0.09
C ASP A 426 9.76 -5.73 0.99
N ILE A 427 10.44 -4.63 1.31
CA ILE A 427 11.62 -4.63 2.19
C ILE A 427 11.25 -3.99 3.53
N LEU A 428 11.28 -4.78 4.60
CA LEU A 428 10.97 -4.36 5.96
C LEU A 428 12.27 -3.98 6.68
N ILE A 429 12.50 -2.70 6.94
CA ILE A 429 13.71 -2.18 7.58
C ILE A 429 13.43 -1.94 9.06
N LYS A 430 14.07 -2.74 9.93
CA LYS A 430 14.10 -2.49 11.37
C LYS A 430 15.28 -1.56 11.68
N TYR A 431 14.96 -0.37 12.16
CA TYR A 431 15.93 0.66 12.53
C TYR A 431 15.40 1.44 13.75
N GLU A 432 15.93 1.08 14.92
CA GLU A 432 15.45 1.53 16.23
C GLU A 432 15.40 3.06 16.38
N PRO A 433 16.34 3.86 15.86
CA PRO A 433 16.24 5.33 15.90
C PRO A 433 14.98 5.91 15.24
N MET A 434 14.38 5.18 14.29
CA MET A 434 13.13 5.59 13.65
C MET A 434 11.90 4.97 14.31
N THR A 435 12.02 3.77 14.88
CA THR A 435 10.88 2.97 15.36
C THR A 435 10.68 3.00 16.88
N THR A 436 11.55 3.69 17.61
CA THR A 436 11.46 3.88 19.07
C THR A 436 10.84 5.25 19.39
N ASP A 437 9.88 5.26 20.30
CA ASP A 437 9.36 6.51 20.87
C ASP A 437 10.36 7.07 21.89
N TYR A 438 10.65 8.36 21.79
CA TYR A 438 11.50 9.09 22.72
C TYR A 438 10.68 9.72 23.85
N ASP A 439 11.26 9.78 25.03
CA ASP A 439 10.79 10.49 26.22
C ASP A 439 11.96 11.30 26.81
N PHE A 440 12.00 12.59 26.47
CA PHE A 440 13.01 13.54 26.91
C PHE A 440 12.54 14.30 28.15
N GLY A 441 12.45 13.59 29.29
CA GLY A 441 12.03 14.18 30.56
C GLY A 441 10.55 14.56 30.61
N GLY A 442 9.69 13.70 30.06
CA GLY A 442 8.23 13.88 29.94
C GLY A 442 7.78 14.41 28.58
N ILE A 443 8.70 14.90 27.75
CA ILE A 443 8.41 15.35 26.39
C ILE A 443 8.55 14.17 25.43
N LYS A 444 7.40 13.65 24.97
CA LYS A 444 7.36 12.47 24.10
C LYS A 444 7.40 12.83 22.63
N ILE A 445 8.21 12.11 21.86
CA ILE A 445 8.35 12.25 20.41
C ILE A 445 8.36 10.87 19.77
N SER A 446 7.56 10.65 18.72
CA SER A 446 7.55 9.38 17.99
C SER A 446 7.86 9.61 16.51
N PRO A 447 9.09 9.33 16.04
CA PRO A 447 9.45 9.57 14.64
C PRO A 447 8.60 8.78 13.66
N LEU A 448 8.25 7.54 14.02
CA LEU A 448 7.40 6.71 13.19
C LEU A 448 5.98 7.27 13.10
N ALA A 449 5.42 7.79 14.20
CA ALA A 449 4.09 8.39 14.18
C ALA A 449 4.08 9.66 13.31
N GLU A 450 5.06 10.56 13.47
CA GLU A 450 5.17 11.77 12.64
C GLU A 450 5.32 11.41 11.15
N PHE A 451 6.09 10.37 10.82
CA PHE A 451 6.22 9.91 9.43
C PHE A 451 4.92 9.33 8.87
N ILE A 452 4.15 8.61 9.69
CA ILE A 452 2.82 8.12 9.29
C ILE A 452 1.87 9.30 9.02
N GLU A 453 1.92 10.36 9.83
CA GLU A 453 1.11 11.56 9.60
C GLU A 453 1.48 12.27 8.29
N GLU A 454 2.78 12.45 8.00
CA GLU A 454 3.24 12.99 6.71
C GLU A 454 2.73 12.17 5.52
N LEU A 455 2.79 10.84 5.61
CA LEU A 455 2.25 9.96 4.58
C LEU A 455 0.72 10.08 4.45
N ARG A 456 -0.01 10.27 5.56
CA ARG A 456 -1.46 10.50 5.54
C ARG A 456 -1.81 11.80 4.83
N GLU A 457 -1.07 12.87 5.09
CA GLU A 457 -1.27 14.14 4.37
C GLU A 457 -1.05 13.97 2.86
N ILE A 458 0.06 13.33 2.46
CA ILE A 458 0.35 13.09 1.03
C ILE A 458 -0.74 12.22 0.39
N THR A 459 -1.17 11.14 1.05
CA THR A 459 -2.18 10.25 0.47
C THR A 459 -3.55 10.90 0.36
N ALA A 460 -3.98 11.72 1.34
CA ALA A 460 -5.21 12.51 1.25
C ALA A 460 -5.19 13.47 0.07
N ARG A 461 -4.08 14.20 -0.11
CA ARG A 461 -3.85 15.06 -1.28
C ARG A 461 -3.94 14.28 -2.58
N TYR A 462 -3.36 13.08 -2.63
CA TYR A 462 -3.37 12.23 -3.81
C TYR A 462 -4.78 11.77 -4.22
N ARG A 463 -5.68 11.52 -3.25
CA ARG A 463 -7.07 11.10 -3.52
C ARG A 463 -7.87 12.13 -4.32
N VAL A 464 -7.61 13.43 -4.11
CA VAL A 464 -8.35 14.52 -4.79
C VAL A 464 -7.48 15.37 -5.71
N GLY A 465 -6.16 15.13 -5.76
CA GLY A 465 -5.19 15.91 -6.53
C GLY A 465 -5.17 17.38 -6.14
N ASP A 466 -5.11 17.68 -4.83
CA ASP A 466 -5.22 19.03 -4.27
C ASP A 466 -6.44 19.81 -4.81
N GLY A 467 -7.59 19.13 -4.88
CA GLY A 467 -8.84 19.70 -5.37
C GLY A 467 -8.99 19.68 -6.89
N THR A 468 -7.97 19.31 -7.68
CA THR A 468 -8.07 19.28 -9.15
C THR A 468 -8.83 18.07 -9.71
N GLY A 469 -9.18 17.12 -8.84
CA GLY A 469 -9.87 15.86 -9.16
C GLY A 469 -8.96 14.75 -9.69
N ALA A 470 -7.65 14.99 -9.78
CA ALA A 470 -6.72 14.03 -10.36
C ALA A 470 -5.28 14.20 -9.88
N SER A 471 -4.73 13.14 -9.30
CA SER A 471 -3.29 12.88 -9.22
C SER A 471 -2.86 11.99 -10.37
N LEU A 472 -1.94 12.48 -11.20
CA LEU A 472 -1.46 11.82 -12.41
C LEU A 472 0.07 11.73 -12.39
N ILE A 473 0.61 10.64 -12.91
CA ILE A 473 2.06 10.51 -13.08
C ILE A 473 2.52 11.54 -14.13
N SER A 474 3.49 12.37 -13.76
CA SER A 474 4.13 13.31 -14.68
C SER A 474 5.64 13.38 -14.39
N PRO A 475 6.46 13.98 -15.27
CA PRO A 475 7.89 14.20 -14.97
C PRO A 475 8.15 14.98 -13.67
N THR A 476 7.16 15.74 -13.18
CA THR A 476 7.24 16.57 -11.96
C THR A 476 6.42 16.03 -10.78
N ALA A 477 5.66 14.96 -10.97
CA ALA A 477 4.79 14.32 -9.97
C ALA A 477 5.02 12.81 -9.97
N SER A 478 5.66 12.30 -8.92
CA SER A 478 6.13 10.91 -8.87
C SER A 478 6.01 10.37 -7.45
N CYS A 479 5.35 9.21 -7.32
CA CYS A 479 5.19 8.50 -6.06
C CYS A 479 6.52 8.28 -5.33
N VAL A 480 7.62 8.08 -6.08
CA VAL A 480 8.97 7.93 -5.50
C VAL A 480 9.39 9.20 -4.78
N GLN A 481 9.28 10.34 -5.46
CA GLN A 481 9.75 11.61 -4.94
C GLN A 481 8.95 12.00 -3.70
N ASP A 482 7.63 11.93 -3.80
CA ASP A 482 6.76 12.44 -2.74
C ASP A 482 6.78 11.53 -1.51
N SER A 483 6.87 10.21 -1.70
CA SER A 483 7.10 9.27 -0.60
C SER A 483 8.42 9.52 0.13
N ASN A 484 9.51 9.77 -0.61
CA ASN A 484 10.82 10.05 0.00
C ASN A 484 10.90 11.45 0.61
N GLN A 485 10.15 12.40 0.06
CA GLN A 485 10.03 13.73 0.61
C GLN A 485 9.39 13.70 2.00
N ALA A 486 8.37 12.88 2.23
CA ALA A 486 7.80 12.67 3.57
C ALA A 486 8.87 12.20 4.56
N LEU A 487 9.66 11.18 4.21
CA LEU A 487 10.68 10.64 5.12
C LEU A 487 11.72 11.71 5.50
N TYR A 488 12.16 12.47 4.50
CA TYR A 488 13.12 13.56 4.72
C TYR A 488 12.52 14.69 5.56
N ALA A 489 11.29 15.11 5.25
CA ALA A 489 10.56 16.15 5.97
C ALA A 489 10.41 15.78 7.45
N THR A 490 9.97 14.56 7.76
CA THR A 490 9.84 14.09 9.15
C THR A 490 11.15 14.24 9.94
N ILE A 491 12.25 13.73 9.39
CA ILE A 491 13.55 13.79 10.10
C ILE A 491 13.99 15.24 10.32
N HIS A 492 13.77 16.10 9.33
CA HIS A 492 14.10 17.52 9.41
C HIS A 492 13.22 18.29 10.41
N ASP A 493 11.93 17.95 10.50
CA ASP A 493 11.02 18.66 11.40
C ASP A 493 11.24 18.24 12.85
N LEU A 494 11.56 16.96 13.09
CA LEU A 494 12.05 16.49 14.38
C LEU A 494 13.35 17.17 14.80
N GLN A 495 14.28 17.38 13.86
CA GLN A 495 15.51 18.15 14.10
C GLN A 495 15.20 19.57 14.58
N ASN A 496 14.26 20.24 13.92
CA ASN A 496 13.89 21.60 14.27
C ASN A 496 13.12 21.68 15.58
N LEU A 497 12.24 20.72 15.84
CA LEU A 497 11.52 20.60 17.11
C LEU A 497 12.51 20.49 18.28
N VAL A 498 13.52 19.63 18.18
CA VAL A 498 14.53 19.49 19.23
C VAL A 498 15.39 20.74 19.35
N LYS A 499 15.87 21.32 18.24
CA LYS A 499 16.67 22.58 18.28
C LYS A 499 15.90 23.75 18.90
N SER A 500 14.60 23.84 18.64
CA SER A 500 13.74 24.93 19.13
C SER A 500 13.21 24.69 20.55
N ASN A 501 13.40 23.51 21.14
CA ASN A 501 12.94 23.18 22.49
C ASN A 501 14.12 23.11 23.49
N PRO A 502 14.30 24.13 24.35
CA PRO A 502 15.41 24.18 25.31
C PRO A 502 15.40 23.02 26.31
N ALA A 503 14.23 22.51 26.71
CA ALA A 503 14.12 21.43 27.68
C ALA A 503 14.67 20.11 27.12
N ILE A 504 14.37 19.80 25.85
CA ILE A 504 14.92 18.61 25.18
C ILE A 504 16.44 18.76 25.03
N ASN A 505 16.94 19.92 24.60
CA ASN A 505 18.39 20.14 24.46
C ASN A 505 19.14 19.98 25.78
N GLN A 506 18.60 20.55 26.88
CA GLN A 506 19.17 20.38 28.21
C GLN A 506 19.16 18.90 28.64
N TRP A 507 18.09 18.17 28.33
CA TRP A 507 18.00 16.74 28.64
C TRP A 507 19.09 15.94 27.90
N LEU A 508 19.24 16.16 26.59
CA LEU A 508 20.25 15.48 25.76
C LEU A 508 21.68 15.78 26.24
N GLN A 509 21.95 17.02 26.66
CA GLN A 509 23.25 17.41 27.22
C GLN A 509 23.55 16.77 28.58
N LYS A 510 22.52 16.59 29.42
CA LYS A 510 22.66 15.93 30.73
C LYS A 510 22.75 14.42 30.65
N HIS A 511 22.26 13.81 29.57
CA HIS A 511 22.21 12.37 29.37
C HIS A 511 22.92 11.93 28.07
N PRO A 512 24.22 12.24 27.89
CA PRO A 512 24.93 11.96 26.63
C PRO A 512 25.05 10.46 26.32
N ASP A 513 25.13 9.62 27.35
CA ASP A 513 25.28 8.17 27.24
C ASP A 513 23.94 7.41 27.22
N ASP A 514 22.82 8.12 27.37
CA ASP A 514 21.50 7.49 27.29
C ASP A 514 21.22 7.00 25.86
N LYS A 515 20.60 5.82 25.77
CA LYS A 515 20.28 5.17 24.50
C LYS A 515 19.42 6.04 23.59
N GLN A 516 18.51 6.83 24.17
CA GLN A 516 17.67 7.76 23.43
C GLN A 516 18.48 8.91 22.81
N THR A 517 19.49 9.41 23.52
CA THR A 517 20.41 10.43 22.98
C THR A 517 21.22 9.86 21.82
N GLN A 518 21.72 8.63 21.95
CA GLN A 518 22.45 7.94 20.88
C GLN A 518 21.58 7.73 19.64
N TYR A 519 20.38 7.18 19.84
CA TYR A 519 19.41 6.98 18.77
C TYR A 519 19.00 8.28 18.09
N PHE A 520 18.74 9.34 18.86
CA PHE A 520 18.45 10.63 18.28
C PHE A 520 19.61 11.11 17.40
N ASN A 521 20.85 11.07 17.88
CA ASN A 521 22.03 11.44 17.09
C ASN A 521 22.17 10.60 15.80
N GLU A 522 21.87 9.31 15.85
CA GLU A 522 21.82 8.44 14.67
C GLU A 522 20.72 8.86 13.67
N LEU A 523 19.54 9.25 14.16
CA LEU A 523 18.46 9.79 13.32
C LEU A 523 18.87 11.10 12.62
N ILE A 524 19.60 11.98 13.31
CA ILE A 524 20.18 13.20 12.71
C ILE A 524 21.16 12.84 11.59
N SER A 525 22.05 11.90 11.87
CA SER A 525 23.04 11.40 10.90
C SER A 525 22.35 10.83 9.65
N LEU A 526 21.28 10.04 9.84
CA LEU A 526 20.46 9.53 8.75
C LEU A 526 19.89 10.66 7.89
N GLY A 527 19.29 11.69 8.50
CA GLY A 527 18.76 12.85 7.77
C GLY A 527 19.80 13.55 6.90
N ASN A 528 20.99 13.78 7.45
CA ASN A 528 22.12 14.39 6.72
C ASN A 528 22.60 13.51 5.54
N ILE A 529 22.57 12.18 5.70
CA ILE A 529 22.96 11.24 4.64
C ILE A 529 21.91 11.20 3.54
N LEU A 530 20.62 11.17 3.90
CA LEU A 530 19.51 11.25 2.94
C LEU A 530 19.61 12.54 2.14
N GLU A 531 19.87 13.67 2.79
CA GLU A 531 20.06 14.95 2.11
C GLU A 531 21.19 14.89 1.07
N LYS A 532 22.38 14.43 1.49
CA LYS A 532 23.57 14.38 0.64
C LYS A 532 23.43 13.40 -0.53
N GLN A 533 22.70 12.31 -0.35
CA GLN A 533 22.61 11.23 -1.34
C GLN A 533 21.38 11.34 -2.25
N LEU A 534 20.23 11.81 -1.74
CA LEU A 534 18.97 11.77 -2.48
C LEU A 534 18.65 13.10 -3.19
N ILE A 535 19.13 14.24 -2.69
CA ILE A 535 18.89 15.54 -3.32
C ILE A 535 19.64 15.70 -4.66
N PRO A 536 20.92 15.30 -4.81
CA PRO A 536 21.59 15.36 -6.11
C PRO A 536 20.97 14.40 -7.15
N LEU A 537 20.31 13.35 -6.66
CA LEU A 537 19.51 12.44 -7.48
C LEU A 537 18.11 12.99 -7.74
N GLY A 538 17.72 14.10 -7.12
CA GLY A 538 16.39 14.70 -7.13
C GLY A 538 15.26 13.75 -6.71
N VAL A 539 15.59 12.73 -5.92
CA VAL A 539 14.60 11.90 -5.21
C VAL A 539 13.92 12.71 -4.10
N VAL A 540 14.63 13.71 -3.56
CA VAL A 540 14.13 14.69 -2.57
C VAL A 540 14.41 16.09 -3.09
N ARG A 541 13.56 17.07 -2.78
CA ARG A 541 13.70 18.47 -3.21
C ARG A 541 13.92 19.38 -2.01
N ARG A 542 14.81 20.39 -2.11
CA ARG A 542 15.06 21.36 -1.02
C ARG A 542 13.98 22.43 -0.88
N ASP A 543 13.34 22.77 -1.98
CA ASP A 543 12.30 23.80 -2.11
C ASP A 543 10.88 23.29 -1.79
N TRP A 544 10.76 22.06 -1.27
CA TRP A 544 9.48 21.42 -0.97
C TRP A 544 8.57 22.27 -0.05
N GLN A 545 9.15 22.97 0.94
CA GLN A 545 8.43 23.84 1.86
C GLN A 545 7.75 25.02 1.15
N GLN A 546 8.28 25.45 -0.01
CA GLN A 546 7.79 26.61 -0.76
C GLN A 546 6.93 26.20 -1.97
N ASN A 547 7.13 24.98 -2.51
CA ASN A 547 6.56 24.54 -3.79
C ASN A 547 5.57 23.36 -3.70
N ALA A 548 4.89 23.21 -2.55
CA ALA A 548 3.86 22.17 -2.37
C ALA A 548 2.73 22.20 -3.42
N LYS A 549 2.52 23.33 -4.13
CA LYS A 549 1.47 23.48 -5.15
C LYS A 549 1.81 22.84 -6.53
N ASP A 550 3.05 22.43 -6.77
CA ASP A 550 3.50 21.85 -8.06
C ASP A 550 3.47 20.31 -8.10
N LEU A 551 2.92 19.68 -7.07
CA LEU A 551 3.01 18.24 -6.80
C LEU A 551 2.19 17.33 -7.74
N PHE A 552 1.18 17.83 -8.48
CA PHE A 552 0.14 16.95 -9.06
C PHE A 552 0.10 16.86 -10.58
N GLY A 553 1.06 17.45 -11.30
CA GLY A 553 1.18 17.30 -12.77
C GLY A 553 -0.02 17.84 -13.57
N THR A 554 -0.89 18.64 -12.92
CA THR A 554 -2.08 19.28 -13.50
C THR A 554 -1.86 20.76 -13.84
N ASN A 555 -0.78 21.37 -13.36
CA ASN A 555 -0.33 22.72 -13.74
C ASN A 555 0.47 22.67 -15.05
N SER A 556 -0.21 22.60 -16.20
CA SER A 556 0.40 22.82 -17.52
C SER A 556 -0.13 24.09 -18.19
N LYS A 557 0.19 25.25 -17.62
CA LYS A 557 0.08 26.51 -18.39
C LYS A 557 1.40 26.73 -19.15
N ASN A 558 1.36 26.51 -20.46
CA ASN A 558 2.39 26.85 -21.47
C ASN A 558 3.74 26.11 -21.44
N ASP A 559 3.75 24.78 -21.35
CA ASP A 559 4.99 24.02 -21.63
C ASP A 559 5.13 23.69 -23.12
N ASN A 560 6.15 24.26 -23.76
CA ASN A 560 6.57 23.91 -25.12
C ASN A 560 7.32 22.57 -25.14
N ILE A 561 7.31 21.86 -26.27
CA ILE A 561 7.95 20.54 -26.45
C ILE A 561 9.41 20.50 -25.96
N PHE A 562 10.15 21.59 -26.17
CA PHE A 562 11.54 21.72 -25.69
C PHE A 562 11.66 21.83 -24.16
N THR A 563 10.75 22.53 -23.47
CA THR A 563 10.77 22.62 -22.00
C THR A 563 10.31 21.30 -21.38
N THR A 564 9.36 20.58 -21.99
CA THR A 564 8.98 19.22 -21.59
C THR A 564 10.12 18.21 -21.77
N ALA A 565 10.87 18.29 -22.88
CA ALA A 565 12.02 17.41 -23.12
C ALA A 565 13.18 17.67 -22.14
N ILE A 566 13.45 18.95 -21.82
CA ILE A 566 14.44 19.33 -20.80
C ILE A 566 13.98 18.89 -19.39
N LYS A 567 12.69 19.06 -19.05
CA LYS A 567 12.11 18.56 -17.78
C LYS A 567 12.15 17.03 -17.70
N MET A 568 11.91 16.29 -18.79
CA MET A 568 12.12 14.84 -18.87
C MET A 568 13.61 14.45 -18.72
N LEU A 569 14.51 15.26 -19.28
CA LEU A 569 15.97 15.16 -19.12
C LEU A 569 16.48 15.62 -17.75
N GLN A 570 15.65 16.23 -16.91
CA GLN A 570 15.95 16.43 -15.49
C GLN A 570 15.28 15.33 -14.66
N SER A 571 14.12 14.82 -15.09
CA SER A 571 13.33 13.82 -14.36
C SER A 571 13.88 12.39 -14.39
N TRP A 572 14.74 12.03 -15.35
CA TRP A 572 15.39 10.70 -15.35
C TRP A 572 16.39 10.52 -14.21
N ARG A 573 16.92 11.63 -13.66
CA ARG A 573 17.70 11.59 -12.42
C ARG A 573 16.76 11.25 -11.24
N THR A 574 15.49 11.69 -11.29
CA THR A 574 14.56 11.77 -10.16
C THR A 574 13.47 10.69 -10.04
N VAL A 575 13.28 9.74 -10.98
CA VAL A 575 12.05 8.90 -11.01
C VAL A 575 12.29 7.41 -11.37
N LEU A 576 13.23 6.72 -10.72
CA LEU A 576 13.34 5.25 -10.86
C LEU A 576 13.04 4.53 -9.53
N PRO A 577 11.82 3.98 -9.35
CA PRO A 577 11.40 3.24 -8.16
C PRO A 577 12.44 2.21 -7.66
N LYS A 578 12.99 1.40 -8.56
CA LYS A 578 14.01 0.40 -8.20
C LYS A 578 15.31 1.02 -7.68
N ARG A 579 15.75 2.12 -8.27
CA ARG A 579 16.95 2.83 -7.81
C ARG A 579 16.73 3.41 -6.41
N ALA A 580 15.59 4.07 -6.20
CA ALA A 580 15.23 4.64 -4.91
C ALA A 580 15.18 3.56 -3.82
N GLN A 581 14.45 2.46 -4.03
CA GLN A 581 14.42 1.33 -3.09
C GLN A 581 15.84 0.88 -2.72
N ASN A 582 16.69 0.66 -3.72
CA ASN A 582 18.05 0.16 -3.50
C ASN A 582 18.91 1.15 -2.71
N GLU A 583 18.89 2.44 -3.06
CA GLU A 583 19.72 3.44 -2.37
C GLU A 583 19.25 3.69 -0.93
N ILE A 584 17.94 3.83 -0.70
CA ILE A 584 17.37 4.01 0.64
C ILE A 584 17.71 2.80 1.52
N THR A 585 17.46 1.58 1.01
CA THR A 585 17.78 0.35 1.76
C THR A 585 19.27 0.26 2.10
N LYS A 586 20.16 0.62 1.16
CA LYS A 586 21.61 0.67 1.43
C LYS A 586 21.97 1.69 2.50
N ILE A 587 21.34 2.87 2.51
CA ILE A 587 21.57 3.91 3.52
C ILE A 587 21.27 3.35 4.91
N PHE A 588 20.08 2.76 5.11
CA PHE A 588 19.71 2.16 6.39
C PHE A 588 20.64 1.01 6.80
N LEU A 589 20.97 0.10 5.88
CA LEU A 589 21.86 -1.03 6.19
C LEU A 589 23.29 -0.57 6.55
N LYS A 590 23.77 0.55 5.99
CA LYS A 590 25.05 1.17 6.40
C LYS A 590 24.96 1.79 7.79
N GLN A 591 23.77 2.18 8.25
CA GLN A 591 23.49 2.60 9.63
C GLN A 591 23.15 1.41 10.53
N LYS A 592 23.66 0.20 10.23
CA LYS A 592 23.49 -1.02 11.03
C LYS A 592 22.04 -1.52 11.20
N ALA A 593 21.09 -1.00 10.43
CA ALA A 593 19.73 -1.55 10.36
C ALA A 593 19.74 -3.01 9.88
N THR A 594 18.68 -3.74 10.18
CA THR A 594 18.39 -5.04 9.54
C THR A 594 17.22 -4.90 8.58
N ALA A 595 17.20 -5.69 7.51
CA ALA A 595 16.14 -5.63 6.52
C ALA A 595 15.62 -7.02 6.14
N TRP A 596 14.29 -7.19 6.14
CA TRP A 596 13.63 -8.42 5.73
C TRP A 596 12.98 -8.23 4.37
N VAL A 597 13.45 -8.97 3.37
CA VAL A 597 12.91 -8.91 2.01
C VAL A 597 11.85 -9.99 1.85
N LEU A 598 10.65 -9.58 1.45
CA LEU A 598 9.52 -10.42 1.09
C LEU A 598 9.27 -10.24 -0.41
N ARG A 599 9.53 -11.27 -1.20
CA ARG A 599 9.35 -11.21 -2.65
C ARG A 599 8.33 -12.22 -3.12
N THR A 600 7.51 -11.81 -4.08
CA THR A 600 6.54 -12.65 -4.77
C THR A 600 6.70 -12.47 -6.28
N ASN A 601 6.43 -13.52 -7.06
CA ASN A 601 6.49 -13.45 -8.52
C ASN A 601 5.22 -14.09 -9.12
N GLN A 602 4.11 -13.35 -9.19
CA GLN A 602 2.82 -13.86 -9.69
C GLN A 602 2.38 -15.13 -8.95
N VAL A 603 2.06 -14.98 -7.68
CA VAL A 603 1.72 -16.05 -6.73
C VAL A 603 0.19 -16.17 -6.58
N GLY A 604 -0.33 -17.35 -6.28
CA GLY A 604 -1.77 -17.65 -6.29
C GLY A 604 -2.07 -18.76 -7.30
N GLY A 605 -3.20 -18.68 -8.01
CA GLY A 605 -3.45 -19.52 -9.17
C GLY A 605 -2.61 -19.11 -10.38
N TYR A 606 -2.43 -20.05 -11.31
CA TYR A 606 -1.47 -19.95 -12.40
C TYR A 606 -2.12 -19.40 -13.69
N ASP A 607 -1.64 -18.28 -14.21
CA ASP A 607 -2.00 -17.74 -15.54
C ASP A 607 -0.83 -17.85 -16.51
N ASP A 608 -0.83 -18.86 -17.39
CA ASP A 608 0.19 -19.14 -18.40
C ASP A 608 0.31 -18.08 -19.51
N THR A 609 -0.65 -17.15 -19.60
CA THR A 609 -0.66 -16.09 -20.62
C THR A 609 0.17 -14.87 -20.22
N ILE A 610 0.54 -14.74 -18.94
CA ILE A 610 1.41 -13.67 -18.42
C ILE A 610 2.75 -14.20 -17.91
N ALA A 611 3.72 -13.31 -17.72
CA ALA A 611 5.00 -13.62 -17.09
C ALA A 611 5.50 -12.42 -16.26
N PRO A 612 6.19 -12.63 -15.14
CA PRO A 612 6.67 -11.53 -14.33
C PRO A 612 7.87 -10.84 -15.00
N VAL A 613 7.88 -9.50 -14.96
CA VAL A 613 8.99 -8.67 -15.48
C VAL A 613 9.57 -7.83 -14.36
N ALA A 614 10.90 -7.86 -14.19
CA ALA A 614 11.57 -7.06 -13.19
C ALA A 614 11.42 -5.55 -13.48
N PRO A 615 11.33 -4.68 -12.45
CA PRO A 615 11.41 -3.25 -12.66
C PRO A 615 12.79 -2.84 -13.18
N THR A 616 12.81 -1.90 -14.12
CA THR A 616 14.05 -1.49 -14.81
C THR A 616 14.92 -0.54 -13.99
N THR A 617 16.23 -0.66 -14.21
CA THR A 617 17.25 0.34 -13.85
C THR A 617 17.92 0.76 -15.16
N ILE A 618 17.77 2.02 -15.57
CA ILE A 618 18.30 2.53 -16.86
C ILE A 618 19.85 2.62 -16.83
N PHE A 619 20.45 2.66 -15.64
CA PHE A 619 21.90 2.67 -15.44
C PHE A 619 22.32 1.50 -14.55
N LYS A 620 23.47 0.88 -14.84
CA LYS A 620 24.14 0.01 -13.87
C LYS A 620 24.54 0.88 -12.67
N SER A 621 24.05 0.52 -11.48
CA SER A 621 24.45 1.13 -10.20
C SER A 621 25.87 0.75 -9.83
#